data_AF-A0A7Y6ZEW8-F1
#
_entry.id   AF-A0A7Y6ZEW8-F1
#
_cell.length_a   1.000
_cell.length_b   1.000
_cell.length_c   1.000
_cell.angle_alpha   90.00
_cell.angle_beta   90.00
_cell.angle_gamma   90.00
#
_symmetry.space_group_name_H-M   'P 1'
#
loop_
_entity.id
_entity.type
_entity.pdbx_description
1 polymer ?
#
loop_
_entity_poly.entity_id
_entity_poly.type
_entity_poly.pdbx_seq_one_letter_code
_entity_poly.pdbx_strand_id
1 'polypeptide(L)' 'MNQMRWMLRAKRWAQHPPSAKRVKLVFAIIAACLALYAVEKTIGLPDWMHMERTPKIRPQ' A
#
# COMPACT_ATOMS: atom_id res chain seq x y z
N MET A 1 5.31 -19.41 -7.89
CA MET A 1 5.45 -18.00 -8.30
C MET A 1 5.48 -17.93 -9.82
N ASN A 2 4.34 -17.68 -10.50
CA ASN A 2 4.31 -17.68 -11.97
C ASN A 2 4.67 -16.30 -12.54
N GLN A 3 5.95 -16.12 -12.88
CA GLN A 3 6.50 -14.94 -13.57
C GLN A 3 5.68 -14.54 -14.81
N MET A 4 5.21 -15.53 -15.58
CA MET A 4 4.37 -15.32 -16.77
C MET A 4 3.09 -14.53 -16.52
N ARG A 5 2.46 -14.67 -15.34
CA ARG A 5 1.20 -13.96 -15.04
C ARG A 5 1.44 -12.44 -14.93
N TRP A 6 2.57 -12.05 -14.36
CA TRP A 6 2.95 -10.65 -14.22
C TRP A 6 3.28 -10.01 -15.57
N MET A 7 4.05 -10.71 -16.42
CA MET A 7 4.36 -10.26 -17.78
C MET A 7 3.10 -10.03 -18.61
N LEU A 8 2.16 -10.97 -18.59
CA LEU A 8 0.88 -10.85 -19.31
C LEU A 8 0.00 -9.71 -18.78
N ARG A 9 0.10 -9.37 -17.49
CA ARG A 9 -0.64 -8.27 -16.88
C ARG A 9 -0.02 -6.92 -17.25
N ALA A 10 1.30 -6.82 -17.25
CA ALA A 10 2.03 -5.62 -17.68
C ALA A 10 1.76 -5.31 -19.16
N LYS A 11 1.82 -6.32 -20.04
CA LYS A 11 1.44 -6.17 -21.45
C LYS A 11 0.01 -5.62 -21.61
N ARG A 12 -0.94 -6.15 -20.84
CA ARG A 12 -2.33 -5.66 -20.86
C ARG A 12 -2.47 -4.22 -20.39
N TRP A 13 -1.70 -3.79 -19.38
CA TRP A 13 -1.69 -2.39 -18.95
C TRP A 13 -1.16 -1.43 -20.01
N ALA A 14 -0.17 -1.85 -20.80
CA ALA A 14 0.34 -1.04 -21.91
C ALA A 14 -0.69 -0.89 -23.05
N GLN A 15 -1.44 -1.97 -23.36
CA GLN A 15 -2.41 -1.98 -24.45
C GLN A 15 -3.78 -1.40 -24.06
N HIS A 16 -4.25 -1.70 -22.85
CA HIS A 16 -5.53 -1.31 -22.31
C HIS A 16 -5.32 -0.84 -20.87
N PRO A 17 -4.84 0.40 -20.68
CA PRO A 17 -4.58 0.91 -19.36
C PRO A 17 -5.87 0.95 -18.55
N PRO A 18 -5.82 0.58 -17.25
CA PRO A 18 -6.94 0.80 -16.36
C PRO A 18 -7.29 2.29 -16.33
N SER A 19 -8.58 2.60 -16.09
CA SER A 19 -9.08 3.98 -16.07
C SER A 19 -8.16 4.91 -15.28
N ALA A 20 -7.77 6.03 -15.90
CA ALA A 20 -6.86 7.00 -15.30
C ALA A 20 -7.35 7.51 -13.92
N LYS A 21 -8.67 7.55 -13.70
CA LYS A 21 -9.28 7.89 -12.40
C LYS A 21 -8.85 6.91 -11.30
N ARG A 22 -8.85 5.61 -11.61
CA ARG A 22 -8.47 4.55 -10.67
C ARG A 22 -6.97 4.57 -10.37
N VAL A 23 -6.13 4.86 -11.37
CA VAL A 23 -4.68 5.03 -11.18
C VAL A 23 -4.40 6.23 -10.28
N LYS A 24 -5.00 7.39 -10.56
CA LYS A 24 -4.84 8.59 -9.73
C LYS A 24 -5.31 8.37 -8.29
N LEU A 25 -6.42 7.66 -8.08
CA LEU A 25 -6.90 7.30 -6.74
C LEU A 25 -5.84 6.52 -5.96
N VAL A 26 -5.25 5.48 -6.58
CA VAL A 26 -4.22 4.67 -5.92
C VAL A 26 -2.97 5.50 -5.62
N PHE A 27 -2.53 6.34 -6.56
CA PHE A 27 -1.39 7.23 -6.32
C PHE A 27 -1.67 8.25 -5.20
N ALA A 28 -2.88 8.79 -5.10
CA ALA A 28 -3.28 9.68 -4.03
C ALA A 28 -3.26 8.97 -2.66
N ILE A 29 -3.75 7.74 -2.58
CA ILE A 29 -3.70 6.92 -1.36
C ILE A 29 -2.24 6.65 -0.96
N ILE A 30 -1.39 6.26 -1.91
CA ILE A 30 0.03 6.03 -1.65
C ILE A 30 0.69 7.31 -1.14
N ALA A 31 0.43 8.46 -1.76
CA ALA A 31 0.94 9.74 -1.31
C ALA A 31 0.47 10.09 0.11
N ALA A 32 -0.78 9.82 0.45
CA ALA A 32 -1.31 10.01 1.80
C ALA A 32 -0.61 9.10 2.82
N CYS A 33 -0.39 7.82 2.51
CA CYS A 33 0.37 6.90 3.37
C CYS A 33 1.82 7.37 3.57
N LEU A 34 2.49 7.82 2.50
CA LEU A 34 3.86 8.33 2.58
C LEU A 34 3.94 9.63 3.40
N ALA A 35 2.95 10.52 3.26
CA ALA A 35 2.85 11.72 4.07
C ALA A 35 2.66 11.38 5.55
N LEU A 36 1.77 10.44 5.88
CA LEU A 36 1.59 9.96 7.24
C LEU A 36 2.89 9.37 7.82
N TYR A 37 3.60 8.55 7.05
CA TYR A 37 4.88 7.99 7.47
C TYR A 37 5.96 9.07 7.68
N ALA A 38 6.00 10.10 6.82
CA ALA A 38 6.91 11.22 7.00
C ALA A 38 6.58 12.02 8.27
N VAL A 39 5.30 12.18 8.61
CA VAL A 39 4.85 12.81 9.85
C VAL A 39 5.22 11.95 11.06
N GLU A 40 5.05 10.63 10.98
CA GLU A 40 5.47 9.67 12.01
C GLU A 40 6.95 9.81 12.37
N LYS A 41 7.79 9.95 11.34
CA LYS A 41 9.24 10.03 11.54
C LYS A 41 9.73 11.38 12.05
N THR A 42 9.01 12.46 11.76
CA THR A 42 9.47 13.84 12.06
C THR A 42 8.95 14.39 13.38
N ILE A 43 7.69 14.11 13.73
CA ILE A 43 7.04 14.66 14.94
C ILE A 43 6.80 13.56 15.98
N GLY A 44 6.77 12.29 15.56
CA GLY A 44 6.27 11.18 16.37
C GLY A 44 4.73 11.11 16.30
N LEU A 45 4.19 9.90 16.20
CA LEU A 45 2.75 9.69 16.29
C LEU A 45 2.30 9.78 17.75
N PRO A 46 1.15 10.39 18.05
CA PRO A 46 0.59 10.40 19.39
C PRO A 46 0.13 9.00 19.81
N ASP A 47 0.10 8.74 21.12
CA ASP A 47 -0.06 7.38 21.68
C ASP A 47 -1.32 6.63 21.19
N TRP A 48 -2.40 7.35 20.88
CA TRP A 48 -3.65 6.79 20.36
C TRP A 48 -3.54 6.23 18.93
N MET A 49 -2.47 6.55 18.23
CA MET A 49 -2.23 6.20 16.84
C MET A 49 -1.30 4.97 16.72
N HIS A 50 -0.76 4.48 17.84
CA HIS A 50 -0.02 3.24 17.90
C HIS A 50 -0.96 2.03 17.89
N MET A 51 -0.68 1.07 16.99
CA MET A 51 -1.34 -0.23 17.02
C MET A 51 -0.80 -1.08 18.17
N GLU A 52 -1.67 -1.53 19.07
CA GLU A 52 -1.34 -2.61 20.01
C GLU A 52 -1.07 -3.90 19.23
N ARG A 53 0.17 -4.39 19.31
CA ARG A 53 0.51 -5.70 18.77
C ARG A 53 -0.20 -6.77 19.60
N THR A 54 -1.25 -7.36 19.05
CA THR A 54 -1.90 -8.51 19.66
C THR A 54 -0.88 -9.67 19.75
N PRO A 55 -0.64 -10.24 20.93
CA PRO A 55 0.28 -11.36 21.07
C PRO A 55 -0.21 -12.52 20.20
N LYS A 56 0.70 -13.10 19.42
CA LYS A 56 0.41 -14.24 18.55
C LYS A 56 0.10 -15.44 19.44
N ILE A 57 -1.19 -15.71 19.68
CA ILE A 57 -1.65 -16.89 20.41
C ILE A 57 -1.13 -18.11 19.64
N ARG A 58 -0.13 -18.79 20.22
CA ARG A 58 0.36 -20.06 19.71
C ARG A 58 -0.55 -21.14 20.29
N PRO A 59 -1.41 -21.81 19.49
CA PRO A 59 -2.08 -23.01 19.98
C PRO A 59 -0.99 -24.06 20.26
N GLN A 60 -0.94 -24.53 21.50
CA GLN A 60 -0.11 -25.66 21.95
C GLN A 60 -0.81 -26.98 21.57
#